data_AF-A0A6L9QJG5-F1
#
_entry.id   AF-A0A6L9QJG5-F1
#
_cell.length_a   1.000
_cell.length_b   1.000
_cell.length_c   1.000
_cell.angle_alpha   90.00
_cell.angle_beta   90.00
_cell.angle_gamma   90.00
#
_symmetry.space_group_name_H-M   'P 1'
#
loop_
_entity.id
_entity.type
_entity.pdbx_description
1 polymer ?
#
loop_
_entity_poly.entity_id
_entity_poly.type
_entity_poly.pdbx_seq_one_letter_code
_entity_poly.pdbx_strand_id
1 'polypeptide(L)'
;MDEADFAAVYAATYRPLLGYALRRCDSPEDAADVVAETFTIAWRRAADMPAGDEARLWLYGVARRVLANHRRGAVRHALKTAALRAELAP
;
A
#
# COMPACT_ATOMS: atom_id res chain seq x y z
N MET A 1 -13.17 -15.56 6.74
CA MET A 1 -13.83 -14.42 6.10
C MET A 1 -14.22 -14.86 4.71
N ASP A 2 -15.48 -14.67 4.34
CA ASP A 2 -15.95 -14.94 2.99
C ASP A 2 -15.82 -13.68 2.11
N GLU A 3 -16.27 -13.77 0.87
CA GLU A 3 -16.22 -12.67 -0.10
C GLU A 3 -17.13 -11.49 0.30
N ALA A 4 -18.29 -11.76 0.89
CA ALA A 4 -19.26 -10.73 1.27
C ALA A 4 -18.77 -9.90 2.46
N ASP A 5 -18.22 -10.56 3.48
CA ASP A 5 -17.59 -9.92 4.62
C ASP A 5 -16.44 -9.00 4.18
N PHE A 6 -15.58 -9.50 3.29
CA PHE A 6 -14.46 -8.72 2.78
C PHE A 6 -14.92 -7.54 1.93
N ALA A 7 -15.95 -7.73 1.10
CA ALA A 7 -16.53 -6.64 0.31
C ALA A 7 -17.08 -5.52 1.20
N ALA A 8 -17.68 -5.85 2.34
CA ALA A 8 -18.14 -4.86 3.32
C ALA A 8 -16.96 -4.08 3.94
N VAL A 9 -15.89 -4.79 4.34
CA VAL A 9 -14.66 -4.14 4.83
C VAL A 9 -14.04 -3.24 3.77
N TYR A 10 -13.96 -3.72 2.52
CA TYR A 10 -13.44 -2.96 1.38
C TYR A 10 -14.24 -1.66 1.19
N ALA A 11 -15.56 -1.76 1.09
CA ALA A 11 -16.44 -0.61 0.88
C ALA A 11 -16.29 0.43 2.01
N ALA A 12 -16.18 -0.02 3.26
CA ALA A 12 -16.01 0.86 4.41
C ALA A 12 -14.63 1.54 4.49
N THR A 13 -13.58 0.91 3.95
CA THR A 13 -12.19 1.32 4.21
C THR A 13 -11.43 1.82 3.00
N TYR A 14 -11.90 1.55 1.78
CA TYR A 14 -11.22 1.95 0.54
C TYR A 14 -10.97 3.46 0.47
N ARG A 15 -12.01 4.27 0.63
CA ARG A 15 -11.88 5.74 0.51
C ARG A 15 -10.97 6.36 1.60
N PRO A 16 -11.10 5.98 2.88
CA PRO A 16 -10.14 6.40 3.91
C PRO A 16 -8.69 5.99 3.62
N LEU A 17 -8.46 4.74 3.19
CA LEU A 17 -7.12 4.23 2.86
C LEU A 17 -6.52 4.95 1.65
N LEU A 18 -7.31 5.20 0.61
CA LEU A 18 -6.87 5.98 -0.54
C LEU A 18 -6.49 7.41 -0.13
N GLY A 19 -7.30 8.07 0.70
CA GLY A 19 -6.94 9.39 1.23
C GLY A 19 -5.67 9.37 2.08
N TYR A 20 -5.43 8.29 2.83
CA TYR A 20 -4.19 8.10 3.59
C TYR A 20 -2.96 7.91 2.69
N ALA A 21 -3.09 7.14 1.62
CA ALA A 21 -2.04 6.88 0.64
C ALA A 21 -1.73 8.13 -0.19
N LEU A 22 -2.74 8.84 -0.69
CA LEU A 22 -2.58 10.09 -1.43
C LEU A 22 -1.82 11.17 -0.65
N ARG A 23 -1.97 11.21 0.69
CA ARG A 23 -1.20 12.13 1.55
C ARG A 23 0.28 11.72 1.73
N ARG A 24 0.70 10.58 1.20
CA ARG A 24 1.97 9.93 1.53
C ARG A 24 2.74 9.38 0.34
N CYS A 25 2.13 9.28 -0.82
CA CYS A 25 2.79 8.93 -2.08
C CYS A 25 3.09 10.18 -2.89
N ASP A 26 4.06 10.08 -3.80
CA ASP A 26 4.49 11.20 -4.63
C ASP A 26 3.54 11.41 -5.83
N SER A 27 2.78 10.38 -6.21
CA SER A 27 1.79 10.40 -7.28
C SER A 27 0.46 9.72 -6.90
N PRO A 28 -0.66 10.07 -7.56
CA PRO A 28 -1.92 9.35 -7.45
C PRO A 28 -1.83 7.87 -7.85
N GLU A 29 -1.00 7.55 -8.84
CA GLU A 29 -0.77 6.19 -9.33
C GLU A 29 -0.11 5.34 -8.24
N ASP A 30 0.95 5.84 -7.60
CA ASP A 30 1.60 5.17 -6.47
C ASP A 30 0.63 4.98 -5.30
N ALA A 31 -0.28 5.93 -5.08
CA ALA A 31 -1.31 5.80 -4.05
C ALA A 31 -2.31 4.69 -4.38
N ALA A 32 -2.72 4.57 -5.64
CA ALA A 32 -3.60 3.49 -6.11
C ALA A 32 -2.93 2.11 -5.96
N ASP A 33 -1.65 2.00 -6.33
CA ASP A 33 -0.87 0.78 -6.19
C ASP A 33 -0.72 0.35 -4.72
N VAL A 34 -0.41 1.30 -3.83
CA VAL A 34 -0.34 1.03 -2.37
C VAL A 34 -1.67 0.51 -1.84
N VAL A 35 -2.80 1.06 -2.28
CA VAL A 35 -4.13 0.61 -1.85
C VAL A 35 -4.43 -0.78 -2.41
N ALA A 36 -4.16 -1.03 -3.69
CA ALA A 36 -4.36 -2.32 -4.33
C ALA A 36 -3.54 -3.42 -3.66
N GLU A 37 -2.27 -3.17 -3.38
CA GLU A 37 -1.40 -4.12 -2.67
C GLU A 37 -1.87 -4.33 -1.22
N THR A 38 -2.32 -3.28 -0.54
CA THR A 38 -2.89 -3.39 0.82
C THR A 38 -4.07 -4.35 0.84
N PHE A 39 -5.04 -4.19 -0.05
CA PHE A 39 -6.21 -5.08 -0.11
C PHE A 39 -5.85 -6.49 -0.60
N THR A 40 -4.86 -6.63 -1.48
CA THR A 40 -4.33 -7.94 -1.88
C THR A 40 -3.75 -8.69 -0.68
N ILE A 41 -2.96 -8.02 0.16
CA ILE A 41 -2.42 -8.59 1.39
C ILE A 41 -3.55 -8.88 2.38
N ALA A 42 -4.52 -7.98 2.52
CA ALA A 42 -5.66 -8.16 3.40
C ALA A 42 -6.47 -9.41 3.01
N TRP A 43 -6.72 -9.63 1.73
CA TRP A 43 -7.40 -10.83 1.23
C TRP A 43 -6.63 -12.11 1.56
N ARG A 44 -5.32 -12.13 1.27
CA ARG A 44 -4.45 -13.30 1.58
C ARG A 44 -4.36 -13.60 3.07
N ARG A 45 -4.57 -12.60 3.93
CA ARG A 45 -4.50 -12.71 5.39
C ARG A 45 -5.86 -12.49 6.05
N ALA A 46 -6.95 -12.73 5.32
CA ALA A 46 -8.29 -12.42 5.83
C ALA A 46 -8.64 -13.22 7.09
N ALA A 47 -7.99 -14.38 7.32
CA ALA A 47 -8.12 -15.15 8.55
C ALA A 47 -7.48 -14.48 9.79
N ASP A 48 -6.51 -13.59 9.60
CA ASP A 48 -5.83 -12.86 10.69
C ASP A 48 -6.45 -11.47 10.95
N MET A 49 -7.40 -11.06 10.12
CA MET A 49 -7.98 -9.73 10.20
C MET A 49 -8.99 -9.68 11.36
N PRO A 50 -8.81 -8.74 12.31
CA PRO A 50 -9.76 -8.59 13.40
C PRO A 50 -11.12 -8.10 12.89
N ALA A 51 -12.17 -8.36 13.65
CA ALA A 51 -13.54 -7.98 13.28
C ALA A 51 -13.85 -6.52 13.65
N GLY A 52 -14.92 -5.98 13.05
CA GLY A 52 -15.44 -4.65 13.38
C GLY A 52 -14.45 -3.53 13.11
N ASP A 53 -14.44 -2.51 13.97
CA ASP A 53 -13.64 -1.30 13.79
C ASP A 53 -12.12 -1.55 13.82
N GLU A 54 -11.67 -2.65 14.45
CA GLU A 54 -10.27 -3.01 14.50
C GLU A 54 -9.71 -3.40 13.12
N ALA A 55 -10.56 -3.92 12.22
CA ALA A 55 -10.18 -4.24 10.84
C ALA A 55 -9.56 -3.02 10.14
N ARG A 56 -10.14 -1.83 10.36
CA ARG A 56 -9.66 -0.58 9.80
C ARG A 56 -8.26 -0.25 10.30
N LEU A 57 -8.01 -0.38 11.60
CA LEU A 57 -6.68 -0.12 12.19
C LEU A 57 -5.64 -1.12 11.68
N TRP A 58 -6.03 -2.38 11.57
CA TRP A 58 -5.18 -3.44 11.01
C TRP A 58 -4.79 -3.13 9.56
N LEU A 59 -5.74 -2.71 8.73
CA LEU A 59 -5.50 -2.30 7.33
C LEU A 59 -4.54 -1.11 7.23
N TYR A 60 -4.64 -0.12 8.12
CA TYR A 60 -3.67 0.98 8.17
C TYR A 60 -2.26 0.50 8.53
N GLY A 61 -2.16 -0.52 9.39
CA GLY A 61 -0.90 -1.20 9.70
C GLY A 61 -0.29 -1.87 8.47
N VAL A 62 -1.11 -2.55 7.65
CA VAL A 62 -0.68 -3.14 6.37
C VAL A 62 -0.25 -2.04 5.39
N ALA A 63 -1.09 -1.02 5.17
CA ALA A 63 -0.80 0.10 4.27
C ALA A 63 0.50 0.82 4.63
N ARG A 64 0.78 1.01 5.93
CA ARG A 64 2.04 1.59 6.40
C ARG A 64 3.25 0.76 5.97
N ARG A 65 3.15 -0.58 6.04
CA ARG A 65 4.24 -1.49 5.64
C ARG A 65 4.44 -1.48 4.12
N VAL A 66 3.35 -1.51 3.35
CA VAL A 66 3.35 -1.40 1.89
C VAL A 66 4.02 -0.10 1.46
N LEU A 67 3.59 1.04 2.01
CA LEU A 67 4.18 2.34 1.73
C LEU A 67 5.69 2.40 2.06
N ALA A 68 6.11 1.82 3.18
CA ALA A 68 7.52 1.75 3.56
C ALA A 68 8.33 0.91 2.56
N ASN A 69 7.76 -0.18 2.04
CA ASN A 69 8.36 -0.98 0.97
C ASN A 69 8.44 -0.19 -0.35
N HIS A 70 7.34 0.47 -0.73
CA HIS A 70 7.24 1.28 -1.95
C HIS A 70 8.34 2.35 -1.97
N ARG A 71 8.46 3.14 -0.89
CA ARG A 71 9.49 4.18 -0.74
C ARG A 71 10.92 3.61 -0.80
N ARG A 72 11.18 2.47 -0.14
CA ARG A 72 12.49 1.80 -0.23
C ARG A 72 12.77 1.29 -1.65
N GLY A 73 11.75 0.89 -2.40
CA GLY A 73 11.85 0.54 -3.81
C GLY A 73 12.26 1.74 -4.66
N ALA A 74 11.55 2.86 -4.53
CA ALA A 74 11.81 4.10 -5.25
C ALA A 74 13.22 4.64 -4.98
N VAL A 75 13.65 4.69 -3.72
CA VAL A 75 15.01 5.13 -3.36
C VAL A 75 16.08 4.25 -3.99
N ARG A 76 15.92 2.91 -3.91
CA ARG A 76 16.89 1.99 -4.54
C ARG A 76 16.93 2.15 -6.06
N HIS A 77 15.78 2.37 -6.70
CA HIS A 77 15.71 2.60 -8.14
C HIS A 77 16.44 3.90 -8.51
N ALA A 78 16.16 5.00 -7.82
CA ALA A 78 16.81 6.29 -8.07
C ALA A 78 18.34 6.22 -7.91
N LEU A 79 18.83 5.54 -6.87
CA LEU A 79 20.27 5.33 -6.66
C LEU A 79 20.91 4.54 -7.81
N LYS A 80 20.26 3.47 -8.29
CA LYS A 80 20.75 2.69 -9.44
C LYS A 80 20.78 3.53 -10.71
N THR A 81 19.73 4.31 -10.98
CA THR A 81 19.69 5.20 -12.14
C THR A 81 20.77 6.27 -12.07
N ALA A 82 21.02 6.83 -10.88
CA ALA A 82 22.09 7.81 -10.67
C ALA A 82 23.48 7.20 -10.90
N ALA A 83 23.73 5.99 -10.38
CA ALA A 83 24.99 5.28 -10.59
C ALA A 83 25.23 4.97 -12.08
N LEU A 84 24.22 4.47 -12.80
CA LEU A 84 24.30 4.22 -14.24
C LEU A 84 24.58 5.51 -15.02
N ARG A 85 23.95 6.63 -14.65
CA ARG A 85 24.22 7.93 -15.29
C ARG A 85 25.65 8.43 -15.05
N ALA A 86 26.21 8.20 -13.86
CA ALA A 86 27.58 8.58 -13.55
C ALA A 86 28.60 7.74 -14.33
N GLU A 87 28.33 6.45 -14.54
CA GLU A 87 29.16 5.55 -15.34
C GLU A 87 29.13 5.87 -16.85
N LEU A 88 28.00 6.42 -17.33
CA LEU A 88 27.79 6.78 -18.74
C LEU A 88 28.18 8.24 -19.07
N ALA A 89 28.66 9.03 -18.09
CA ALA A 89 29.10 10.40 -18.34
C ALA A 89 30.52 10.41 -18.97
N PRO A 90 30.76 11.16 -20.06
CA PRO A 90 32.03 11.18 -20.80
C PRO A 90 33.18 11.88 -20.07
#